data_AF-A0A560WE83-F1
#
_entry.id   AF-A0A560WE83-F1
#
_cell.length_a   1.000
_cell.length_b   1.000
_cell.length_c   1.000
_cell.angle_alpha   90.00
_cell.angle_beta   90.00
_cell.angle_gamma   90.00
#
_symmetry.space_group_name_H-M   'P 1'
#
loop_
_entity.id
_entity.type
_entity.pdbx_description
1 polymer ?
#
loop_
_entity_poly.entity_id
_entity_poly.type
_entity_poly.pdbx_seq_one_letter_code
_entity_poly.pdbx_strand_id
1 'polypeptide(L)'
;MSWSSPLVLTSRASLRQLQDWANEEAKRRGDPAGEDLAMGRFRPNVVIDGDLPFAEDQWQRVRLGEVTYRVSALCDRCAVTSVDPVTGEAGPEPLRTLSVRRRWDAATWFGLRLVPEGPGWLCIGDEVQPRRADGPGRDASPLPQHLGQQRSRPRP
;
A
#
# COMPACT_ATOMS: atom_id res chain seq x y z
N MET A 1 -8.65 13.99 -15.42
CA MET A 1 -7.75 13.18 -14.56
C MET A 1 -7.40 11.92 -15.33
N SER A 2 -6.17 11.82 -15.85
CA SER A 2 -5.71 10.62 -16.54
C SER A 2 -5.45 9.53 -15.48
N TRP A 3 -6.25 8.46 -15.50
CA TRP A 3 -6.10 7.29 -14.62
C TRP A 3 -4.88 6.42 -14.99
N SER A 4 -4.12 6.82 -16.01
CA SER A 4 -2.97 6.05 -16.51
C SER A 4 -1.71 6.44 -15.77
N SER A 5 -1.43 5.74 -14.67
CA SER A 5 -0.08 5.69 -14.10
C SER A 5 0.58 4.39 -14.52
N PRO A 6 1.72 4.42 -15.24
CA PRO A 6 2.30 3.23 -15.85
C PRO A 6 2.93 2.27 -14.85
N LEU A 7 3.24 2.71 -13.62
CA LEU A 7 3.93 1.91 -12.63
C LEU A 7 3.22 1.92 -11.27
N VAL A 8 3.20 0.75 -10.64
CA VAL A 8 2.82 0.58 -9.24
C VAL A 8 4.06 0.22 -8.41
N LEU A 9 4.31 0.98 -7.34
CA LEU A 9 5.38 0.74 -6.38
C LEU A 9 4.82 0.26 -5.05
N THR A 10 5.52 -0.66 -4.39
CA THR A 10 5.28 -1.07 -3.01
C THR A 10 6.59 -1.45 -2.32
N SER A 11 6.58 -1.56 -0.99
CA SER A 11 7.75 -1.97 -0.21
C SER A 11 7.56 -3.34 0.46
N ARG A 12 8.66 -4.09 0.59
CA ARG A 12 8.68 -5.35 1.35
C ARG A 12 8.36 -5.09 2.83
N ALA A 13 8.76 -3.95 3.38
CA ALA A 13 8.38 -3.53 4.73
C ALA A 13 6.86 -3.41 4.91
N SER A 14 6.15 -2.75 3.98
CA SER A 14 4.69 -2.65 4.00
C SER A 14 4.01 -4.01 3.91
N LEU A 15 4.52 -4.91 3.05
CA LEU A 15 3.95 -6.26 2.93
C LEU A 15 4.15 -7.08 4.20
N ARG A 16 5.34 -7.05 4.81
CA ARG A 16 5.60 -7.73 6.09
C ARG A 16 4.65 -7.26 7.17
N GLN A 17 4.48 -5.94 7.30
CA GLN A 17 3.57 -5.38 8.30
C GLN A 17 2.11 -5.78 8.04
N LEU A 18 1.69 -5.88 6.77
CA LEU A 18 0.37 -6.36 6.41
C LEU A 18 0.19 -7.85 6.76
N GLN A 19 1.21 -8.68 6.51
CA GLN A 19 1.22 -10.08 6.93
C GLN A 19 1.09 -10.22 8.46
N ASP A 20 1.83 -9.41 9.21
CA ASP A 20 1.79 -9.43 10.67
C ASP A 20 0.38 -9.11 11.18
N TRP A 21 -0.27 -8.09 10.61
CA TRP A 21 -1.66 -7.76 10.95
C TRP A 21 -2.63 -8.90 10.59
N ALA A 22 -2.49 -9.50 9.42
CA ALA A 22 -3.35 -10.62 9.02
C ALA A 22 -3.21 -11.80 10.00
N ASN A 23 -1.98 -12.10 10.41
CA ASN A 23 -1.68 -13.15 11.39
C ASN A 23 -2.23 -12.82 12.79
N GLU A 24 -2.09 -11.58 13.25
CA GLU A 24 -2.66 -11.12 14.52
C GLU A 24 -4.19 -11.25 14.52
N GLU A 25 -4.84 -10.86 13.43
CA GLU A 25 -6.28 -10.89 13.30
C GLU A 25 -6.84 -12.30 13.20
N ALA A 26 -6.17 -13.20 12.46
CA ALA A 26 -6.52 -14.61 12.41
C ALA A 26 -6.47 -15.24 13.82
N LYS A 27 -5.40 -14.98 14.57
CA LYS A 27 -5.26 -15.44 15.96
C LYS A 27 -6.40 -14.93 16.85
N ARG A 28 -6.78 -13.65 16.73
CA ARG A 28 -7.90 -13.07 17.51
C ARG A 28 -9.24 -13.73 17.21
N ARG A 29 -9.46 -14.19 15.97
CA ARG A 29 -10.68 -14.89 15.55
C ARG A 29 -10.68 -16.38 15.90
N GLY A 30 -9.52 -16.95 16.25
CA GLY A 30 -9.36 -18.40 16.38
C GLY A 30 -9.29 -19.12 15.03
N ASP A 31 -9.00 -18.38 13.95
CA ASP A 31 -8.77 -18.94 12.63
C ASP A 31 -7.37 -19.60 12.58
N PRO A 32 -7.13 -20.58 11.69
CA PRO A 32 -5.78 -21.01 11.37
C PRO A 32 -4.92 -19.82 10.92
N ALA A 33 -3.60 -19.95 11.06
CA ALA A 33 -2.68 -18.92 10.58
C ALA A 33 -3.02 -18.55 9.13
N GLY A 34 -3.12 -17.24 8.87
CA GLY A 34 -3.48 -16.73 7.55
C GLY A 34 -2.47 -17.18 6.51
N GLU A 35 -2.92 -17.27 5.27
CA GLU A 35 -2.05 -17.56 4.13
C GLU A 35 -0.96 -16.48 3.98
N ASP A 36 0.22 -16.88 3.49
CA ASP A 36 1.29 -15.94 3.16
C ASP A 36 0.85 -15.05 1.98
N LEU A 37 0.81 -13.75 2.24
CA LEU A 37 0.45 -12.72 1.26
C LEU A 37 1.60 -12.53 0.28
N ALA A 38 1.51 -13.22 -0.86
CA ALA A 38 2.45 -13.03 -1.95
C ALA A 38 2.40 -11.60 -2.51
N MET A 39 3.57 -10.96 -2.67
CA MET A 39 3.69 -9.62 -3.26
C MET A 39 2.98 -9.50 -4.62
N GLY A 40 2.97 -10.59 -5.40
CA GLY A 40 2.32 -10.66 -6.70
C GLY A 40 0.82 -10.35 -6.69
N ARG A 41 0.12 -10.55 -5.57
CA ARG A 41 -1.32 -10.22 -5.40
C ARG A 41 -1.60 -8.74 -5.65
N PHE A 42 -0.63 -7.87 -5.36
CA PHE A 42 -0.75 -6.42 -5.54
C PHE A 42 -0.34 -5.94 -6.94
N ARG A 43 0.12 -6.86 -7.79
CA ARG A 43 0.62 -6.61 -9.16
C ARG A 43 1.55 -5.38 -9.27
N PRO A 44 2.55 -5.23 -8.37
CA PRO A 44 3.49 -4.12 -8.48
C PRO A 44 4.41 -4.31 -9.68
N ASN A 45 4.90 -3.21 -10.23
CA ASN A 45 6.00 -3.21 -11.18
C ASN A 45 7.33 -3.00 -10.48
N VAL A 46 7.32 -2.21 -9.39
CA VAL A 46 8.50 -1.90 -8.59
C VAL A 46 8.28 -2.35 -7.17
N VAL A 47 9.22 -3.14 -6.65
CA VAL A 47 9.26 -3.55 -5.25
C VAL A 47 10.57 -3.07 -4.66
N ILE A 48 10.48 -2.25 -3.63
CA ILE A 48 11.64 -1.79 -2.85
C ILE A 48 11.70 -2.55 -1.52
N ASP A 49 12.85 -2.55 -0.85
CA ASP A 49 12.93 -3.09 0.51
C ASP A 49 12.11 -2.26 1.50
N GLY A 50 12.48 -0.99 1.64
CA GLY A 50 11.91 -0.07 2.63
C GLY A 50 12.32 -0.43 4.06
N ASP A 51 12.59 0.60 4.87
CA ASP A 51 12.98 0.41 6.28
C ASP A 51 11.77 0.48 7.22
N LEU A 52 10.82 1.36 6.90
CA LEU A 52 9.61 1.60 7.68
C LEU A 52 8.39 1.21 6.87
N PRO A 53 7.44 0.45 7.45
CA PRO A 53 6.23 0.07 6.75
C PRO A 53 5.42 1.31 6.41
N PHE A 54 4.94 1.36 5.17
CA PHE A 54 4.12 2.42 4.59
C PHE A 54 4.76 3.81 4.55
N ALA A 55 6.08 3.91 4.70
CA ALA A 55 6.79 5.18 4.53
C ALA A 55 6.57 5.79 3.14
N GLU A 56 6.33 4.95 2.13
CA GLU A 56 6.02 5.37 0.77
C GLU A 56 4.76 6.26 0.68
N ASP A 57 3.80 6.13 1.59
CA ASP A 57 2.55 6.89 1.57
C ASP A 57 2.78 8.41 1.61
N GLN A 58 3.93 8.85 2.12
CA GLN A 58 4.27 10.26 2.36
C GLN A 58 5.12 10.86 1.24
N TRP A 59 5.41 10.10 0.18
CA TRP A 59 6.27 10.55 -0.91
C TRP A 59 5.48 11.36 -1.92
N GLN A 60 6.09 12.44 -2.42
CA GLN A 60 5.56 13.19 -3.56
C GLN A 60 6.32 12.86 -4.85
N ARG A 61 7.62 12.60 -4.71
CA ARG A 61 8.47 12.09 -5.77
C ARG A 61 9.39 11.01 -5.21
N VAL A 62 9.88 10.17 -6.09
CA VAL A 62 10.94 9.21 -5.79
C VAL A 62 11.84 9.12 -7.00
N ARG A 63 13.14 9.22 -6.79
CA ARG A 63 14.13 8.88 -7.82
C ARG A 63 14.51 7.42 -7.65
N LEU A 64 14.38 6.65 -8.73
CA LEU A 64 14.78 5.25 -8.79
C LEU A 64 15.84 5.15 -9.88
N GLY A 65 17.09 4.88 -9.48
CA GLY A 65 18.23 4.94 -10.40
C GLY A 65 18.35 6.34 -11.03
N GLU A 66 18.27 6.42 -12.35
CA GLU A 66 18.39 7.66 -13.11
C GLU A 66 17.06 8.40 -13.31
N VAL A 67 15.92 7.73 -13.09
CA VAL A 67 14.60 8.26 -13.42
C VAL A 67 13.91 8.81 -12.18
N THR A 68 13.38 10.03 -12.31
CA THR A 68 12.49 10.61 -11.29
C THR A 68 11.04 10.29 -11.62
N TYR A 69 10.32 9.84 -10.61
CA TYR A 69 8.90 9.53 -10.69
C TYR A 69 8.12 10.46 -9.77
N ARG A 70 7.04 11.02 -10.29
CA ARG A 70 6.02 11.67 -9.47
C ARG A 70 5.05 10.63 -8.93
N VAL A 71 4.72 10.74 -7.65
CA VAL A 71 3.63 9.98 -7.04
C VAL A 71 2.32 10.61 -7.51
N SER A 72 1.51 9.85 -8.24
CA SER A 72 0.24 10.34 -8.76
C SER A 72 -0.91 10.12 -7.77
N ALA A 73 -0.91 9.00 -7.06
CA ALA A 73 -1.87 8.68 -6.01
C ALA A 73 -1.38 7.49 -5.17
N LEU A 74 -1.99 7.31 -3.99
CA LEU A 74 -2.04 6.00 -3.35
C LEU A 74 -2.81 5.01 -4.23
N CYS A 75 -2.46 3.73 -4.18
CA CYS A 75 -3.15 2.70 -4.93
C CYS A 75 -4.27 2.08 -4.08
N ASP A 76 -5.50 2.35 -4.47
CA ASP A 76 -6.67 1.64 -3.98
C ASP A 76 -6.63 0.18 -4.43
N ARG A 77 -7.08 -0.72 -3.56
CA ARG A 77 -7.10 -2.17 -3.80
C ARG A 77 -8.52 -2.68 -3.89
N CYS A 78 -8.75 -3.50 -4.91
CA CYS A 78 -10.03 -4.13 -5.21
C CYS A 78 -9.95 -5.65 -4.97
N ALA A 79 -11.09 -6.32 -5.14
CA ALA A 79 -11.27 -7.76 -4.90
C ALA A 79 -10.28 -8.65 -5.67
N VAL A 80 -9.69 -8.17 -6.77
CA VAL A 80 -8.66 -8.93 -7.51
C VAL A 80 -7.45 -9.26 -6.65
N THR A 81 -7.11 -8.41 -5.67
CA THR A 81 -5.98 -8.69 -4.77
C THR A 81 -6.22 -9.87 -3.82
N SER A 82 -7.47 -10.31 -3.70
CA SER A 82 -7.89 -11.43 -2.87
C SER A 82 -7.82 -12.80 -3.56
N VAL A 83 -7.36 -12.83 -4.81
CA VAL A 83 -7.16 -14.07 -5.58
C VAL A 83 -5.68 -14.45 -5.51
N ASP A 84 -5.38 -15.69 -5.15
CA ASP A 84 -4.03 -16.22 -5.23
C ASP A 84 -3.57 -16.31 -6.71
N PRO A 85 -2.43 -15.72 -7.09
CA PRO A 85 -2.01 -15.69 -8.49
C PRO A 85 -1.49 -17.04 -9.02
N VAL A 86 -1.18 -18.00 -8.15
CA VAL A 86 -0.69 -19.34 -8.50
C VAL A 86 -1.84 -20.33 -8.57
N THR A 87 -2.70 -20.38 -7.56
CA THR A 87 -3.80 -21.35 -7.47
C THR A 87 -5.09 -20.85 -8.12
N GLY A 88 -5.27 -19.53 -8.21
CA GLY A 88 -6.52 -18.91 -8.65
C GLY A 88 -7.63 -18.93 -7.60
N GLU A 89 -7.35 -19.40 -6.38
CA GLU A 89 -8.34 -19.46 -5.31
C GLU A 89 -8.57 -18.08 -4.70
N ALA A 90 -9.84 -17.75 -4.45
CA ALA A 90 -10.22 -16.51 -3.81
C ALA A 90 -10.26 -16.69 -2.28
N GLY A 91 -9.60 -15.80 -1.57
CA GLY A 91 -9.58 -15.74 -0.12
C GLY A 91 -10.07 -14.38 0.41
N PRO A 92 -10.33 -14.27 1.71
CA PRO A 92 -10.74 -13.01 2.32
C PRO A 92 -9.59 -11.99 2.46
N GLU A 93 -8.35 -12.46 2.47
CA GLU A 93 -7.15 -11.62 2.55
C GLU A 93 -6.65 -11.26 1.15
N PRO A 94 -5.97 -10.12 0.96
CA PRO A 94 -5.54 -9.13 1.95
C PRO A 94 -6.60 -8.06 2.30
N LEU A 95 -7.74 -8.05 1.60
CA LEU A 95 -8.72 -6.98 1.75
C LEU A 95 -9.36 -6.92 3.12
N ARG A 96 -9.57 -8.08 3.78
CA ARG A 96 -10.10 -8.10 5.15
C ARG A 96 -9.18 -7.32 6.09
N THR A 97 -7.89 -7.62 6.13
CA THR A 97 -6.94 -6.90 6.99
C THR A 97 -6.81 -5.43 6.59
N LEU A 98 -6.71 -5.13 5.28
CA LEU A 98 -6.64 -3.74 4.81
C LEU A 98 -7.91 -2.96 5.15
N SER A 99 -9.08 -3.59 5.19
CA SER A 99 -10.34 -2.94 5.56
C SER A 99 -10.39 -2.46 7.01
N VAL A 100 -9.65 -3.14 7.89
CA VAL A 100 -9.54 -2.81 9.32
C VAL A 100 -8.43 -1.79 9.56
N ARG A 101 -7.27 -1.98 8.93
CA ARG A 101 -6.04 -1.23 9.25
C ARG A 101 -5.78 -0.05 8.33
N ARG A 102 -6.27 -0.10 7.08
CA ARG A 102 -5.90 0.84 6.01
C ARG A 102 -7.10 1.21 5.11
N ARG A 103 -8.23 1.50 5.74
CA ARG A 103 -9.45 1.96 5.07
C ARG A 103 -9.77 3.40 5.44
N TRP A 104 -9.92 4.23 4.42
CA TRP A 104 -10.46 5.58 4.51
C TRP A 104 -11.02 5.97 3.14
N ASP A 105 -11.89 6.99 3.09
CA ASP A 105 -12.57 7.43 1.86
C ASP A 105 -13.23 6.29 1.08
N ALA A 106 -13.83 5.34 1.80
CA ALA A 106 -14.47 4.14 1.27
C ALA A 106 -13.56 3.17 0.47
N ALA A 107 -12.25 3.40 0.42
CA ALA A 107 -11.26 2.55 -0.25
C ALA A 107 -10.27 1.92 0.72
N THR A 108 -9.62 0.84 0.28
CA THR A 108 -8.50 0.20 1.00
C THR A 108 -7.21 0.45 0.25
N TRP A 109 -6.12 0.76 0.96
CA TRP A 109 -4.94 1.38 0.33
C TRP A 109 -3.66 0.60 0.58
N PHE A 110 -2.90 0.34 -0.49
CA PHE A 110 -1.59 -0.30 -0.39
C PHE A 110 -0.71 0.02 -1.61
N GLY A 111 0.46 0.61 -1.39
CA GLY A 111 1.38 1.01 -2.47
C GLY A 111 0.99 2.30 -3.20
N LEU A 112 1.84 2.71 -4.14
CA LEU A 112 1.76 3.97 -4.87
C LEU A 112 1.58 3.75 -6.36
N ARG A 113 0.89 4.69 -7.02
CA ARG A 113 0.94 4.87 -8.46
C ARG A 113 1.99 5.93 -8.82
N LEU A 114 2.84 5.59 -9.78
CA LEU A 114 3.96 6.42 -10.21
C LEU A 114 3.86 6.80 -11.68
N VAL A 115 4.30 8.02 -12.00
CA VAL A 115 4.42 8.54 -13.36
C VAL A 115 5.87 9.00 -13.58
N PRO A 116 6.60 8.48 -14.57
CA PRO A 116 7.95 8.95 -14.88
C PRO A 116 7.91 10.41 -15.35
N GLU A 117 8.86 11.21 -14.90
CA GLU A 117 9.06 12.60 -15.35
C GLU A 117 10.02 12.69 -16.55
N GLY A 118 10.58 11.56 -16.99
CA GLY A 118 11.43 11.45 -18.18
C GLY A 118 11.71 9.98 -18.55
N PRO A 119 12.29 9.72 -19.73
CA PRO A 119 12.72 8.39 -20.13
C PRO A 119 13.99 7.97 -19.35
N GLY A 120 14.23 6.66 -19.27
CA GLY A 120 15.47 6.11 -18.71
C GLY A 120 15.33 4.64 -18.38
N TRP A 121 16.39 4.07 -17.84
CA TRP A 121 16.44 2.68 -17.41
C TRP A 121 16.21 2.57 -15.90
N LEU A 122 15.55 1.48 -15.52
CA LEU A 122 15.38 1.08 -14.14
C LEU A 122 15.85 -0.36 -14.00
N CYS A 123 16.84 -0.57 -13.14
CA CYS A 123 17.49 -1.85 -12.91
C CYS A 123 17.26 -2.32 -11.47
N ILE A 124 17.30 -3.64 -11.28
CA ILE A 124 17.32 -4.22 -9.93
C ILE A 124 18.62 -3.80 -9.25
N GLY A 125 18.53 -3.33 -8.01
CA GLY A 125 19.66 -2.84 -7.24
C GLY A 125 19.87 -1.33 -7.32
N ASP A 126 19.11 -0.63 -8.17
CA ASP A 126 19.15 0.83 -8.23
C ASP A 126 18.75 1.47 -6.90
N GLU A 127 19.43 2.56 -6.56
CA GLU A 127 19.16 3.33 -5.35
C GLU A 127 17.77 3.97 -5.39
N VAL A 128 17.11 3.98 -4.23
CA VAL A 128 15.79 4.59 -4.03
C VAL A 128 15.95 5.86 -3.20
N GLN A 129 15.66 7.02 -3.80
CA GLN A 129 15.76 8.31 -3.12
C GLN A 129 14.40 8.99 -3.05
N PRO A 130 13.67 8.83 -1.93
CA PRO A 130 12.36 9.46 -1.77
C PRO A 130 12.49 10.96 -1.51
N ARG A 131 11.53 11.72 -2.04
CA ARG A 131 11.34 13.14 -1.75
C ARG A 131 9.95 13.33 -1.15
N ARG A 132 9.96 13.80 0.09
CA ARG A 132 8.76 14.20 0.82
C ARG A 132 8.31 15.58 0.34
N ALA A 133 7.09 15.96 0.67
CA ALA A 133 6.62 17.33 0.47
C ALA A 133 7.41 18.31 1.36
N ASP A 134 7.89 19.40 0.79
CA ASP A 134 8.24 20.60 1.56
C ASP A 134 6.94 21.45 1.69
N GLY A 135 6.30 21.43 2.87
CA GLY A 135 5.04 22.17 3.12
C GLY A 135 3.75 21.35 2.92
N PRO A 136 2.57 21.89 3.28
CA PRO A 136 1.33 21.10 3.38
C PRO A 136 0.93 20.58 1.99
N GLY A 137 1.11 19.28 1.80
CA GLY A 137 0.96 18.59 0.52
C GLY A 137 -0.41 18.85 -0.10
N ARG A 138 -0.42 19.24 -1.38
CA ARG A 138 -1.65 19.34 -2.18
C ARG A 138 -2.28 17.95 -2.30
N ASP A 139 -3.54 17.84 -1.89
CA ASP A 139 -4.49 16.74 -2.15
C ASP A 139 -3.95 15.31 -1.95
N ALA A 140 -3.16 15.12 -0.88
CA ALA A 140 -3.28 13.88 -0.15
C ALA A 140 -4.59 13.99 0.61
N SER A 141 -5.60 13.19 0.27
CA SER A 141 -6.74 13.03 1.18
C SER A 141 -6.16 12.76 2.57
N PRO A 142 -6.48 13.59 3.57
CA PRO A 142 -5.71 13.67 4.79
C PRO A 142 -5.68 12.30 5.47
N LEU A 143 -4.49 11.78 5.77
CA LEU A 143 -4.34 10.67 6.71
C LEU A 143 -5.12 11.05 7.99
N PRO A 144 -6.20 10.34 8.36
CA PRO A 144 -7.00 10.74 9.50
C PRO A 144 -6.20 10.55 10.79
N GLN A 145 -5.95 11.66 11.48
CA GLN A 145 -5.36 11.71 12.81
C GLN A 145 -6.40 11.32 13.88
N HIS A 146 -6.90 10.08 13.89
CA HIS A 146 -7.83 9.64 14.95
C HIS A 146 -7.45 8.28 15.52
N LEU A 147 -6.32 8.23 16.22
CA LEU A 147 -6.17 7.35 17.38
C LEU A 147 -6.61 8.14 18.61
N GLY A 148 -7.90 8.06 18.97
CA GLY A 148 -8.42 8.80 20.12
C GLY A 148 -9.91 8.67 20.33
N GLN A 149 -10.28 7.69 21.16
CA GLN A 149 -11.51 7.65 21.98
C GLN A 149 -12.85 7.51 21.24
N GLN A 150 -13.25 6.27 20.95
CA GLN A 150 -14.67 5.94 20.88
C GLN A 150 -15.20 5.77 22.31
N ARG A 151 -15.82 6.82 22.85
CA ARG A 151 -16.74 6.71 23.99
C ARG A 151 -18.08 6.21 23.47
N SER A 152 -18.51 5.10 24.04
CA SER A 152 -19.80 4.43 23.83
C SER A 152 -20.99 5.39 24.01
N ARG A 153 -21.96 5.35 23.10
CA ARG A 153 -23.33 5.83 23.35
C ARG A 153 -24.27 4.62 23.44
N PRO A 154 -25.22 4.59 24.39
CA PRO A 154 -26.18 3.51 24.50
C PRO A 154 -27.25 3.63 23.39
N ARG A 155 -27.74 2.49 22.92
CA ARG A 155 -28.88 2.38 22.00
C ARG A 155 -30.20 2.62 22.77
N PRO A 156 -31.25 3.07 22.06
CA PRO A 156 -32.54 3.46 22.64
C PRO A 156 -33.30 2.28 23.24
#